data_AF-A0A2C9SXQ3-F1
#
_entry.id   AF-A0A2C9SXQ3-F1
#
_cell.length_a   1.000
_cell.length_b   1.000
_cell.length_c   1.000
_cell.angle_alpha   90.00
_cell.angle_beta   90.00
_cell.angle_gamma   90.00
#
_symmetry.space_group_name_H-M   'P 1'
#
loop_
_entity.id
_entity.type
_entity.pdbx_description
1 polymer ?
#
loop_
_entity_poly.entity_id
_entity_poly.type
_entity_poly.pdbx_seq_one_letter_code
_entity_poly.pdbx_strand_id
1 'polypeptide(L)'
;MTATATATVSAEAPNYATDGSRGYQLTITDGPRHTTGWIRIGDDGHTVYCTINGAPWRPVGSVDKGLTPAWVATHADAILHHR
;
A
#
# COMPACT_ATOMS: atom_id res chain seq x y z
N MET A 1 -8.33 21.51 -19.62
CA MET A 1 -7.15 20.63 -19.47
C MET A 1 -7.32 19.91 -18.15
N THR A 2 -7.79 18.67 -18.17
CA THR A 2 -7.98 17.87 -16.95
C THR A 2 -6.59 17.48 -16.47
N ALA A 3 -6.10 18.12 -15.42
CA ALA A 3 -4.87 17.70 -14.76
C ALA A 3 -5.12 16.26 -14.28
N THR A 4 -4.43 15.30 -14.89
CA THR A 4 -4.33 13.95 -14.34
C THR A 4 -3.66 14.12 -12.99
N ALA A 5 -4.45 14.13 -11.91
CA ALA A 5 -3.89 14.10 -10.58
C ALA A 5 -3.17 12.75 -10.47
N THR A 6 -1.86 12.76 -10.62
CA THR A 6 -1.02 11.59 -10.43
C THR A 6 -1.02 11.30 -8.94
N ALA A 7 -2.00 10.52 -8.48
CA ALA A 7 -2.01 10.06 -7.11
C ALA A 7 -0.75 9.20 -6.88
N THR A 8 0.04 9.56 -5.87
CA THR A 8 1.27 8.84 -5.53
C THR A 8 1.04 8.00 -4.28
N VAL A 9 1.67 6.82 -4.26
CA VAL A 9 1.65 5.90 -3.12
C VAL A 9 3.09 5.68 -2.67
N SER A 10 3.37 6.03 -1.43
CA SER A 10 4.65 5.75 -0.77
C SER A 10 4.46 4.70 0.31
N ALA A 11 5.42 3.80 0.45
CA ALA A 11 5.43 2.77 1.48
C ALA A 11 6.63 2.98 2.40
N GLU A 12 6.38 3.06 3.69
CA GLU A 12 7.40 3.23 4.72
C GLU A 12 7.32 2.08 5.73
N ALA A 13 8.48 1.54 6.11
CA ALA A 13 8.53 0.54 7.17
C ALA A 13 8.12 1.21 8.49
N PRO A 14 7.25 0.60 9.31
CA PRO A 14 6.91 1.16 10.60
C PRO A 14 8.15 1.33 11.48
N ASN A 15 8.25 2.40 12.25
CA ASN A 15 9.40 2.62 13.14
C ASN A 15 9.58 1.51 14.21
N TYR A 16 8.55 0.71 14.46
CA TYR A 16 8.58 -0.44 15.39
C TYR A 16 8.80 -1.79 14.68
N ALA A 17 8.85 -1.79 13.35
CA ALA A 17 9.05 -2.97 12.53
C ALA A 17 10.56 -3.24 12.38
N THR A 18 11.10 -4.17 13.16
CA THR A 18 12.40 -4.78 12.85
C THR A 18 12.32 -5.37 11.43
N ASP A 19 13.41 -5.25 10.68
CA ASP A 19 13.58 -5.79 9.32
C ASP A 19 12.94 -7.19 9.23
N GLY A 20 11.89 -7.33 8.42
CA GLY A 20 11.07 -8.56 8.37
C GLY A 20 9.58 -8.41 8.74
N SER A 21 9.10 -7.20 9.03
CA SER A 21 7.66 -6.98 9.18
C SER A 21 6.92 -7.25 7.88
N ARG A 22 5.86 -8.08 7.98
CA ARG A 22 5.01 -8.47 6.84
C ARG A 22 4.22 -7.29 6.24
N GLY A 23 4.48 -6.05 6.60
CA GLY A 23 3.70 -4.90 6.16
C GLY A 23 4.39 -3.55 6.28
N TYR A 24 3.84 -2.58 5.55
CA TYR A 24 4.30 -1.20 5.44
C TYR A 24 3.14 -0.25 5.71
N GLN A 25 3.46 0.93 6.24
CA GLN A 25 2.53 2.04 6.28
C GLN A 25 2.50 2.70 4.90
N LEU A 26 1.31 2.97 4.39
CA LEU A 26 1.09 3.66 3.12
C LEU A 26 0.78 5.13 3.37
N THR A 27 1.38 5.99 2.54
CA THR A 27 1.00 7.39 2.41
C THR A 27 0.56 7.63 0.97
N ILE A 28 -0.71 7.99 0.80
CA ILE A 28 -1.34 8.29 -0.48
C ILE A 28 -1.51 9.79 -0.59
N THR A 29 -1.00 10.37 -1.67
CA THR A 29 -1.12 11.80 -1.95
C THR A 29 -1.82 12.01 -3.28
N ASP A 30 -2.98 12.66 -3.26
CA ASP A 30 -3.81 12.99 -4.43
C ASP A 30 -4.05 14.51 -4.47
N GLY A 31 -3.10 15.23 -5.07
CA GLY A 31 -3.06 16.69 -5.01
C GLY A 31 -2.93 17.21 -3.56
N PRO A 32 -3.85 18.04 -3.04
CA PRO A 32 -3.81 18.53 -1.66
C PRO A 32 -4.35 17.53 -0.63
N ARG A 33 -4.89 16.38 -1.06
CA ARG A 33 -5.45 15.37 -0.16
C ARG A 33 -4.37 14.35 0.19
N HIS A 34 -4.22 14.11 1.48
CA HIS A 34 -3.37 13.06 2.01
C HIS A 34 -4.22 12.04 2.75
N THR A 35 -3.93 10.77 2.51
CA THR A 35 -4.58 9.66 3.19
C THR A 35 -3.53 8.63 3.57
N THR A 36 -3.68 8.06 4.75
CA THR A 36 -2.80 6.99 5.23
C THR A 36 -3.49 5.64 5.13
N GLY A 37 -2.68 4.61 5.00
CA GLY A 37 -3.14 3.24 4.93
C GLY A 37 -2.10 2.29 5.49
N TRP A 38 -2.43 1.01 5.45
CA TRP A 38 -1.53 -0.08 5.76
C TRP A 38 -1.58 -1.10 4.65
N ILE A 39 -0.45 -1.70 4.36
CA ILE A 39 -0.36 -2.84 3.46
C ILE A 39 0.41 -3.95 4.15
N ARG A 40 -0.05 -5.19 4.01
CA ARG A 40 0.62 -6.36 4.58
C ARG A 40 0.37 -7.63 3.79
N ILE A 41 1.29 -8.57 3.90
CA ILE A 41 1.08 -9.96 3.49
C ILE A 41 0.14 -10.60 4.52
N GLY A 42 -0.88 -11.31 4.03
CA GLY A 42 -1.78 -12.12 4.82
C GLY A 42 -1.07 -13.29 5.49
N ASP A 43 -1.79 -13.99 6.37
CA ASP A 43 -1.27 -15.15 7.08
C ASP A 43 -0.89 -16.31 6.15
N ASP A 44 -1.45 -16.34 4.93
CA ASP A 44 -1.09 -17.29 3.87
C ASP A 44 0.31 -17.06 3.29
N GLY A 45 0.97 -15.94 3.59
CA GLY A 45 2.34 -15.66 3.17
C GLY A 45 2.48 -15.18 1.72
N HIS A 46 1.39 -15.14 0.96
CA HIS A 46 1.41 -14.79 -0.46
C HIS A 46 0.50 -13.60 -0.80
N THR A 47 -0.71 -13.55 -0.25
CA THR A 47 -1.71 -12.54 -0.59
C THR A 47 -1.40 -11.23 0.09
N VAL A 48 -1.36 -10.14 -0.66
CA VAL A 48 -1.13 -8.80 -0.14
C VAL A 48 -2.48 -8.11 0.07
N TYR A 49 -2.72 -7.67 1.29
CA TYR A 49 -3.89 -6.92 1.69
C TYR A 49 -3.52 -5.47 2.00
N CYS A 50 -4.39 -4.53 1.64
CA CYS A 50 -4.29 -3.15 2.10
C CYS A 50 -5.56 -2.69 2.81
N THR A 51 -5.40 -1.68 3.66
CA THR A 51 -6.47 -0.86 4.23
C THR A 51 -6.09 0.59 4.04
N ILE A 52 -7.06 1.43 3.67
CA ILE A 52 -6.86 2.85 3.41
C ILE A 52 -7.89 3.60 4.26
N ASN A 53 -7.46 4.60 5.03
CA ASN A 53 -8.34 5.41 5.87
C ASN A 53 -9.27 4.61 6.80
N GLY A 54 -8.81 3.46 7.32
CA GLY A 54 -9.61 2.59 8.20
C GLY A 54 -10.67 1.75 7.48
N ALA A 55 -10.67 1.72 6.14
CA ALA A 55 -11.51 0.81 5.36
C ALA A 55 -11.16 -0.67 5.67
N PRO A 56 -12.08 -1.62 5.41
CA PRO A 56 -11.79 -3.05 5.55
C PRO A 56 -10.56 -3.46 4.74
N TRP A 57 -9.80 -4.44 5.25
CA TRP A 57 -8.68 -5.02 4.53
C TRP A 57 -9.15 -5.66 3.22
N ARG A 58 -8.51 -5.31 2.10
CA ARG A 58 -8.83 -5.81 0.77
C ARG A 58 -7.59 -6.37 0.09
N PRO A 59 -7.70 -7.47 -0.67
CA PRO A 59 -6.59 -8.01 -1.44
C PRO A 59 -6.27 -7.09 -2.61
N VAL A 60 -4.98 -6.79 -2.81
CA VAL A 60 -4.49 -5.92 -3.90
C VAL A 60 -3.49 -6.63 -4.82
N GLY A 61 -3.10 -7.85 -4.49
CA GLY A 61 -2.19 -8.66 -5.29
C GLY A 61 -1.58 -9.78 -4.47
N SER A 62 -0.53 -10.38 -5.01
CA SER A 62 0.23 -11.45 -4.36
C SER A 62 1.73 -11.27 -4.56
N VAL A 63 2.53 -11.77 -3.63
CA VAL A 63 3.99 -11.78 -3.65
C VAL A 63 4.53 -13.19 -3.43
N ASP A 64 5.64 -13.51 -4.11
CA ASP A 64 6.31 -14.81 -3.95
C ASP A 64 7.43 -14.78 -2.89
N LYS A 65 8.07 -13.63 -2.69
CA LYS A 65 9.31 -13.51 -1.90
C LYS A 65 9.28 -12.43 -0.83
N GLY A 66 8.09 -11.90 -0.54
CA GLY A 66 7.90 -10.82 0.41
C GLY A 66 7.46 -9.52 -0.24
N LEU A 67 6.92 -8.64 0.59
CA LEU A 67 6.43 -7.33 0.22
C LEU A 67 7.58 -6.34 0.29
N THR A 68 7.73 -5.49 -0.72
CA THR A 68 8.78 -4.46 -0.77
C THR A 68 8.18 -3.12 -1.19
N PRO A 69 8.80 -1.98 -0.84
CA PRO A 69 8.35 -0.67 -1.33
C PRO A 69 8.29 -0.58 -2.86
N ALA A 70 9.21 -1.25 -3.56
CA ALA A 70 9.21 -1.34 -5.02
C ALA A 70 7.98 -2.07 -5.56
N TRP A 71 7.55 -3.15 -4.90
CA TRP A 71 6.32 -3.85 -5.27
C TRP A 71 5.09 -2.94 -5.09
N VAL A 72 5.04 -2.18 -3.99
CA VAL A 72 3.95 -1.22 -3.71
C VAL A 72 3.87 -0.15 -4.80
N ALA A 73 5.01 0.40 -5.22
CA ALA A 73 5.04 1.39 -6.30
C ALA A 73 4.49 0.81 -7.63
N THR A 74 4.84 -0.44 -7.95
CA THR A 74 4.32 -1.14 -9.15
C THR A 74 2.82 -1.45 -9.06
N HIS A 75 2.29 -1.68 -7.85
CA HIS A 75 0.88 -1.97 -7.60
C HIS A 75 0.09 -0.76 -7.09
N ALA A 76 0.64 0.44 -7.22
CA ALA A 76 0.02 1.67 -6.73
C ALA A 76 -1.37 1.89 -7.34
N ASP A 77 -1.55 1.58 -8.63
CA ASP A 77 -2.85 1.74 -9.29
C ASP A 77 -3.94 0.85 -8.67
N ALA A 78 -3.62 -0.41 -8.38
CA ALA A 78 -4.56 -1.33 -7.72
C ALA A 78 -4.92 -0.82 -6.31
N ILE A 79 -3.94 -0.34 -5.55
CA ILE A 79 -4.15 0.26 -4.23
C ILE A 79 -5.06 1.49 -4.33
N LEU A 80 -4.83 2.36 -5.32
CA LEU A 80 -5.58 3.60 -5.52
C LEU A 80 -7.02 3.36 -6.04
N HIS A 81 -7.22 2.37 -6.91
CA HIS A 81 -8.55 2.01 -7.44
C HIS A 81 -9.46 1.36 -6.39
N HIS A 82 -8.91 0.94 -5.25
CA HIS A 82 -9.65 0.32 -4.16
C HIS A 82 -9.97 1.30 -3.00
N ARG A 83 -9.80 2.61 -3.22
CA ARG A 83 -10.21 3.68 -2.29
C ARG A 83 -11.72 3.90 -2.23
#